data_AF-A0A3D4AVH9-F1
#
_entry.id   AF-A0A3D4AVH9-F1
#
_cell.length_a   1.000
_cell.length_b   1.000
_cell.length_c   1.000
_cell.angle_alpha   90.00
_cell.angle_beta   90.00
_cell.angle_gamma   90.00
#
_symmetry.space_group_name_H-M   'P 1'
#
loop_
_entity.id
_entity.type
_entity.pdbx_description
1 polymer ?
#
loop_
_entity_poly.entity_id
_entity_poly.type
_entity_poly.pdbx_seq_one_letter_code
_entity_poly.pdbx_strand_id
1 'polypeptide(L)'
;EQIHFLDVFLTYCLLKDSAPMDWQEQTRSTENLDTVVNQGREQGLMLNFNNEQRSLESWGDEIFSQLSDVAQWMDTAYDVDYYSNTIKRMATWIHDPALTYSGRYVEQLKASGLDNGHFALSLAQKYKQSHETASYTEFSKSWLEQQAAESYQAQKAIEQADKQSFTAFLDTYFRVC
;
A
#
# COMPACT_ATOMS: atom_id res chain seq x y z
N GLU A 1 6.47 9.17 3.68
CA GLU A 1 6.40 9.18 2.20
C GLU A 1 5.29 8.30 1.63
N GLN A 2 5.20 6.99 1.93
CA GLN A 2 4.12 6.14 1.36
C GLN A 2 2.71 6.65 1.72
N ILE A 3 2.48 7.02 2.98
CA ILE A 3 1.20 7.61 3.41
C ILE A 3 0.93 8.92 2.67
N HIS A 4 1.90 9.83 2.60
CA HIS A 4 1.73 11.10 1.86
C HIS A 4 1.41 10.88 0.37
N PHE A 5 2.04 9.90 -0.28
CA PHE A 5 1.70 9.53 -1.65
C PHE A 5 0.26 9.01 -1.75
N LEU A 6 -0.15 8.12 -0.84
CA LEU A 6 -1.51 7.57 -0.83
C LEU A 6 -2.56 8.65 -0.57
N ASP A 7 -2.32 9.59 0.34
CA ASP A 7 -3.24 10.71 0.60
C ASP A 7 -3.46 11.54 -0.66
N VAL A 8 -2.38 11.88 -1.38
CA VAL A 8 -2.46 12.64 -2.64
C VAL A 8 -3.16 11.80 -3.72
N PHE A 9 -2.78 10.53 -3.87
CA PHE A 9 -3.36 9.64 -4.88
C PHE A 9 -4.86 9.40 -4.67
N LEU A 10 -5.30 9.16 -3.44
CA LEU A 10 -6.71 8.98 -3.12
C LEU A 10 -7.50 10.28 -3.28
N THR A 11 -6.92 11.43 -2.91
CA THR A 11 -7.54 12.75 -3.15
C THR A 11 -7.67 13.02 -4.65
N TYR A 12 -6.65 12.68 -5.43
CA TYR A 12 -6.70 12.74 -6.88
C TYR A 12 -7.79 11.84 -7.45
N CYS A 13 -7.91 10.58 -7.01
CA CYS A 13 -8.98 9.68 -7.43
C CYS A 13 -10.39 10.19 -7.08
N LEU A 14 -10.53 10.94 -5.98
CA LEU A 14 -11.78 11.60 -5.61
C LEU A 14 -12.14 12.76 -6.57
N LEU A 15 -11.13 13.49 -7.06
CA LEU A 15 -11.31 14.71 -7.86
C LEU A 15 -11.36 14.44 -9.37
N LYS A 16 -10.69 13.38 -9.83
CA LYS A 16 -10.64 13.02 -11.25
C LYS A 16 -11.99 12.47 -11.69
N ASP A 17 -12.49 12.94 -12.83
CA ASP A 17 -13.66 12.36 -13.46
C ASP A 17 -13.49 10.85 -13.66
N SER A 18 -14.48 10.07 -13.20
CA SER A 18 -14.49 8.61 -13.27
C SER A 18 -15.83 8.15 -13.83
N ALA A 19 -15.83 7.79 -15.11
CA ALA A 19 -17.00 7.20 -15.75
C ALA A 19 -17.30 5.81 -15.14
N PRO A 20 -18.57 5.34 -15.18
CA PRO A 20 -18.90 3.97 -14.82
C PRO A 20 -18.04 2.99 -15.63
N MET A 21 -17.45 2.03 -14.94
CA MET A 21 -16.56 1.04 -15.53
C MET A 21 -17.36 -0.20 -15.94
N ASP A 22 -17.26 -0.60 -17.20
CA ASP A 22 -17.82 -1.86 -17.71
C ASP A 22 -16.90 -3.07 -17.46
N TRP A 23 -17.40 -4.28 -17.75
CA TRP A 23 -16.63 -5.53 -17.56
C TRP A 23 -15.37 -5.62 -18.42
N GLN A 24 -15.38 -5.05 -19.62
CA GLN A 24 -14.22 -5.06 -20.50
C GLN A 24 -13.15 -4.08 -19.99
N GLU A 25 -13.56 -2.90 -19.53
CA GLU A 25 -12.71 -1.92 -18.86
C GLU A 25 -12.08 -2.51 -17.59
N GLN A 26 -12.87 -3.21 -16.77
CA GLN A 26 -12.35 -3.88 -15.57
C GLN A 26 -11.32 -4.96 -15.93
N THR A 27 -11.58 -5.74 -16.98
CA THR A 27 -10.64 -6.75 -17.47
C THR A 27 -9.31 -6.09 -17.88
N ARG A 28 -9.36 -5.01 -18.69
CA ARG A 28 -8.15 -4.26 -19.09
C ARG A 28 -7.41 -3.65 -17.90
N SER A 29 -8.13 -3.12 -16.91
CA SER A 29 -7.51 -2.60 -15.69
C SER A 29 -6.79 -3.71 -14.91
N THR A 30 -7.34 -4.92 -14.88
CA THR A 30 -6.72 -6.09 -14.24
C THR A 30 -5.49 -6.54 -15.02
N GLU A 31 -5.57 -6.60 -16.35
CA GLU A 31 -4.42 -6.92 -17.23
C GLU A 31 -3.25 -5.95 -17.02
N ASN A 32 -3.52 -4.64 -16.94
CA ASN A 32 -2.49 -3.64 -16.66
C ASN A 32 -1.85 -3.84 -15.28
N LEU A 33 -2.67 -4.12 -14.26
CA LEU A 33 -2.17 -4.41 -12.92
C LEU A 33 -1.26 -5.64 -12.93
N ASP A 34 -1.68 -6.75 -13.55
CA ASP A 34 -0.89 -7.97 -13.68
C ASP A 34 0.41 -7.72 -14.43
N THR A 35 0.36 -6.91 -15.49
CA THR A 35 1.54 -6.53 -16.27
C THR A 35 2.55 -5.77 -15.41
N VAL A 36 2.10 -4.79 -14.62
CA VAL A 36 2.98 -4.03 -13.70
C VAL A 36 3.50 -4.92 -12.56
N VAL A 37 2.69 -5.82 -12.02
CA VAL A 37 3.12 -6.75 -10.97
C VAL A 37 4.28 -7.63 -11.44
N ASN A 38 4.21 -8.15 -12.66
CA ASN A 38 5.20 -9.08 -13.19
C ASN A 38 6.39 -8.39 -13.86
N GLN A 39 6.16 -7.25 -14.53
CA GLN A 39 7.12 -6.62 -15.45
C GLN A 39 7.30 -5.12 -15.20
N GLY A 40 6.72 -4.54 -14.13
CA GLY A 40 6.67 -3.09 -13.90
C GLY A 40 8.01 -2.35 -13.75
N ARG A 41 9.14 -3.06 -13.70
CA ARG A 41 10.50 -2.46 -13.73
C ARG A 41 11.17 -2.53 -15.10
N GLU A 42 10.50 -3.10 -16.11
CA GLU A 42 10.98 -3.12 -17.48
C GLU A 42 10.85 -1.73 -18.11
N GLN A 43 11.94 -1.23 -18.68
CA GLN A 43 11.99 0.06 -19.36
C GLN A 43 11.22 -0.01 -20.68
N GLY A 44 10.39 0.99 -20.96
CA GLY A 44 9.52 0.98 -22.14
C GLY A 44 8.35 -0.01 -22.07
N LEU A 45 8.00 -0.52 -20.89
CA LEU A 45 6.82 -1.38 -20.69
C LEU A 45 5.56 -0.71 -21.26
N MET A 46 4.81 -1.44 -22.06
CA MET A 46 3.56 -0.96 -22.68
C MET A 46 2.34 -1.49 -21.92
N LEU A 47 1.36 -0.61 -21.70
CA LEU A 47 0.09 -0.89 -21.04
C LEU A 47 -1.07 -0.63 -21.99
N ASN A 48 -2.20 -1.30 -21.73
CA ASN A 48 -3.43 -1.17 -22.49
C ASN A 48 -4.24 0.04 -22.01
N PHE A 49 -4.26 1.10 -22.81
CA PHE A 49 -5.07 2.29 -22.60
C PHE A 49 -6.19 2.33 -23.65
N ASN A 50 -7.40 1.92 -23.28
CA ASN A 50 -8.57 1.90 -24.18
C ASN A 50 -8.33 1.17 -25.52
N ASN A 51 -7.66 0.01 -25.48
CA ASN A 51 -7.22 -0.79 -26.63
C ASN A 51 -6.09 -0.16 -27.46
N GLU A 52 -5.52 0.95 -27.02
CA GLU A 52 -4.27 1.50 -27.53
C GLU A 52 -3.11 1.16 -26.59
N GLN A 53 -1.90 1.09 -27.15
CA GLN A 53 -0.70 0.82 -26.37
C GLN A 53 -0.07 2.14 -25.92
N ARG A 54 0.18 2.27 -24.62
CA ARG A 54 0.84 3.44 -24.03
C ARG A 54 1.96 3.00 -23.09
N SER A 55 3.12 3.65 -23.15
CA SER A 55 4.21 3.29 -22.24
C SER A 55 3.86 3.66 -20.79
N LEU A 56 4.31 2.83 -19.85
CA LEU A 56 4.20 3.09 -18.40
C LEU A 56 4.80 4.45 -18.05
N GLU A 57 5.93 4.80 -18.66
CA GLU A 57 6.61 6.08 -18.45
C GLU A 57 5.73 7.26 -18.85
N SER A 58 5.22 7.26 -20.09
CA SER A 58 4.40 8.37 -20.59
C SER A 58 3.07 8.50 -19.84
N TRP A 59 2.50 7.39 -19.37
CA TRP A 59 1.26 7.40 -18.62
C TRP A 59 1.49 7.81 -17.17
N GLY A 60 2.58 7.31 -16.57
CA GLY A 60 3.05 7.70 -15.25
C GLY A 60 3.32 9.21 -15.17
N ASP A 61 4.04 9.77 -16.13
CA ASP A 61 4.34 11.22 -16.17
C ASP A 61 3.07 12.08 -16.18
N GLU A 62 2.06 11.68 -16.96
CA GLU A 62 0.78 12.39 -16.99
C GLU A 62 0.07 12.33 -15.62
N ILE A 63 0.04 11.15 -15.00
CA ILE A 63 -0.56 10.96 -13.67
C ILE A 63 0.21 11.78 -12.63
N PHE A 64 1.55 11.71 -12.61
CA PHE A 64 2.39 12.43 -11.65
C PHE A 64 2.31 13.95 -11.82
N SER A 65 2.09 14.45 -13.04
CA SER A 65 1.77 15.87 -13.26
C SER A 65 0.48 16.25 -12.53
N GLN A 66 -0.59 15.46 -12.66
CA GLN A 66 -1.87 15.73 -12.00
C GLN A 66 -1.78 15.54 -10.47
N LEU A 67 -1.00 14.57 -9.99
CA LEU A 67 -0.72 14.41 -8.56
C LEU A 67 0.04 15.61 -7.98
N SER A 68 0.89 16.26 -8.78
CA SER A 68 1.64 17.43 -8.33
C SER A 68 0.72 18.62 -8.04
N ASP A 69 -0.33 18.82 -8.84
CA ASP A 69 -1.33 19.86 -8.62
C ASP A 69 -2.10 19.62 -7.31
N VAL A 70 -2.54 18.38 -7.09
CA VAL A 70 -3.25 17.99 -5.85
C VAL A 70 -2.34 18.14 -4.62
N ALA A 71 -1.08 17.71 -4.72
CA ALA A 71 -0.11 17.85 -3.65
C ALA A 71 0.14 19.32 -3.29
N GLN A 72 0.20 20.22 -4.27
CA GLN A 72 0.36 21.66 -4.02
C GLN A 72 -0.84 22.26 -3.28
N TRP A 73 -2.07 21.83 -3.61
CA TRP A 73 -3.26 22.27 -2.88
C TRP A 73 -3.24 21.79 -1.42
N MET A 74 -2.85 20.53 -1.19
CA MET A 74 -2.73 19.97 0.16
C MET A 74 -1.64 20.68 0.98
N ASP A 75 -0.46 20.88 0.40
CA ASP A 75 0.65 21.63 1.01
C ASP A 75 0.21 23.05 1.39
N THR A 76 -0.52 23.74 0.51
CA THR A 76 -1.06 25.09 0.79
C THR A 76 -2.09 25.08 1.91
N ALA A 77 -2.97 24.08 1.96
CA ALA A 77 -4.02 23.99 2.97
C ALA A 77 -3.49 23.72 4.38
N TYR A 78 -2.40 22.95 4.48
CA TYR A 78 -1.80 22.57 5.77
C TYR A 78 -0.57 23.40 6.16
N ASP A 79 -0.10 24.30 5.29
CA ASP A 79 1.15 25.06 5.44
C ASP A 79 2.38 24.15 5.59
N VAL A 80 2.52 23.19 4.68
CA VAL A 80 3.56 22.14 4.67
C VAL A 80 4.13 21.97 3.26
N ASP A 81 5.18 21.14 3.10
CA ASP A 81 5.80 20.86 1.81
C ASP A 81 5.97 19.35 1.52
N TYR A 82 5.54 18.49 2.44
CA TYR A 82 5.87 17.07 2.38
C TYR A 82 5.06 16.30 1.35
N TYR A 83 3.91 16.81 0.88
CA TYR A 83 3.15 16.17 -0.19
C TYR A 83 3.84 16.39 -1.54
N SER A 84 4.12 17.65 -1.91
CA SER A 84 4.79 17.96 -3.19
C SER A 84 6.20 17.38 -3.26
N ASN A 85 6.95 17.44 -2.15
CA ASN A 85 8.27 16.81 -2.07
C ASN A 85 8.20 15.29 -2.30
N THR A 86 7.18 14.61 -1.74
CA THR A 86 6.96 13.18 -1.94
C THR A 86 6.65 12.85 -3.39
N ILE A 87 5.69 13.57 -4.01
CA ILE A 87 5.28 13.35 -5.40
C ILE A 87 6.44 13.62 -6.36
N LYS A 88 7.14 14.75 -6.20
CA LYS A 88 8.30 15.10 -7.02
C LYS A 88 9.38 14.03 -6.97
N ARG A 89 9.67 13.49 -5.78
CA ARG A 89 10.67 12.44 -5.62
C ARG A 89 10.20 11.11 -6.22
N MET A 90 8.95 10.72 -6.03
CA MET A 90 8.43 9.45 -6.57
C MET A 90 8.22 9.49 -8.08
N ALA A 91 8.00 10.68 -8.67
CA ALA A 91 7.95 10.86 -10.12
C ALA A 91 9.26 10.41 -10.79
N THR A 92 10.41 10.59 -10.14
CA THR A 92 11.70 10.15 -10.71
C THR A 92 11.80 8.62 -10.80
N TRP A 93 10.99 7.87 -10.06
CA TRP A 93 11.03 6.40 -10.04
C TRP A 93 10.43 5.78 -11.30
N ILE A 94 9.62 6.56 -12.04
CA ILE A 94 9.05 6.16 -13.32
C ILE A 94 10.14 5.90 -14.35
N HIS A 95 11.16 6.77 -14.38
CA HIS A 95 12.30 6.69 -15.32
C HIS A 95 13.53 6.00 -14.72
N ASP A 96 13.53 5.75 -13.42
CA ASP A 96 14.59 4.99 -12.74
C ASP A 96 13.99 3.89 -11.84
N PRO A 97 13.70 2.70 -12.41
CA PRO A 97 13.09 1.60 -11.68
C PRO A 97 13.93 1.08 -10.51
N ALA A 98 15.23 1.38 -10.45
CA ALA A 98 16.09 1.02 -9.33
C ALA A 98 15.67 1.73 -8.03
N LEU A 99 15.07 2.92 -8.14
CA LEU A 99 14.58 3.69 -6.99
C LEU A 99 13.32 3.09 -6.35
N THR A 100 12.55 2.29 -7.10
CA THR A 100 11.35 1.61 -6.58
C THR A 100 11.71 0.69 -5.43
N TYR A 101 10.76 0.42 -4.52
CA TYR A 101 11.04 -0.48 -3.39
C TYR A 101 11.47 -1.88 -3.83
N SER A 102 10.88 -2.41 -4.91
CA SER A 102 11.30 -3.70 -5.47
C SER A 102 12.68 -3.61 -6.13
N GLY A 103 13.01 -2.50 -6.80
CA GLY A 103 14.35 -2.22 -7.32
C GLY A 103 15.40 -2.21 -6.22
N ARG A 104 15.20 -1.36 -5.20
CA ARG A 104 16.08 -1.23 -4.03
C ARG A 104 16.26 -2.54 -3.27
N TYR A 105 15.21 -3.35 -3.16
CA TYR A 105 15.29 -4.66 -2.51
C TYR A 105 16.18 -5.62 -3.30
N VAL A 106 15.98 -5.72 -4.62
CA VAL A 106 16.79 -6.58 -5.50
C VAL A 106 18.24 -6.14 -5.52
N GLU A 107 18.52 -4.84 -5.53
CA GLU A 107 19.89 -4.32 -5.45
C GLU A 107 20.58 -4.69 -4.14
N GLN A 108 19.90 -4.51 -3.00
CA GLN A 108 20.44 -4.88 -1.70
C GLN A 108 20.69 -6.39 -1.60
N LEU A 109 19.77 -7.21 -2.09
CA LEU A 109 19.91 -8.66 -2.13
C LEU A 109 21.12 -9.10 -2.98
N LYS A 110 21.29 -8.50 -4.17
CA LYS A 110 22.44 -8.76 -5.03
C LYS A 110 23.74 -8.34 -4.35
N ALA A 111 23.77 -7.16 -3.75
CA ALA A 111 24.96 -6.63 -3.08
C ALA A 111 25.35 -7.44 -1.84
N SER A 112 24.38 -8.03 -1.13
CA SER A 112 24.68 -8.89 0.03
C SER A 112 25.28 -10.24 -0.35
N GLY A 113 25.10 -10.70 -1.60
CA GLY A 113 25.55 -12.02 -2.06
C GLY A 113 24.87 -13.19 -1.34
N LEU A 114 23.71 -12.93 -0.74
CA LEU A 114 22.95 -13.92 0.03
C LEU A 114 21.81 -14.47 -0.82
N ASP A 115 21.39 -15.70 -0.51
CA ASP A 115 20.09 -16.18 -0.93
C ASP A 115 18.96 -15.32 -0.31
N ASN A 116 17.85 -15.19 -1.01
CA ASN A 116 16.71 -14.36 -0.60
C ASN A 116 16.18 -14.71 0.79
N GLY A 117 16.10 -16.00 1.14
CA GLY A 117 15.62 -16.42 2.46
C GLY A 117 16.56 -15.99 3.59
N HIS A 118 17.86 -16.09 3.37
CA HIS A 118 18.88 -15.65 4.34
C HIS A 118 18.89 -14.13 4.48
N PHE A 119 18.75 -13.40 3.37
CA PHE A 119 18.64 -11.94 3.41
C PHE A 119 17.39 -11.49 4.18
N ALA A 120 16.23 -12.07 3.90
CA ALA A 120 15.00 -11.78 4.62
C ALA A 120 15.12 -12.08 6.13
N LEU A 121 15.76 -13.19 6.50
CA LEU A 121 16.03 -13.52 7.91
C LEU A 121 16.94 -12.48 8.57
N SER A 122 17.96 -12.00 7.87
CA SER A 122 18.86 -10.95 8.37
C SER A 122 18.12 -9.64 8.66
N LEU A 123 17.18 -9.27 7.77
CA LEU A 123 16.32 -8.11 7.97
C LEU A 123 15.38 -8.32 9.16
N ALA A 124 14.74 -9.48 9.27
CA ALA A 124 13.86 -9.80 10.39
C ALA A 124 14.59 -9.73 11.75
N GLN A 125 15.82 -10.27 11.83
CA GLN A 125 16.65 -10.18 13.02
C GLN A 125 17.01 -8.73 13.37
N LYS A 126 17.41 -7.93 12.37
CA LYS A 126 17.69 -6.51 12.53
C LYS A 126 16.48 -5.75 13.07
N TYR A 127 15.30 -5.96 12.49
CA TYR A 127 14.08 -5.28 12.91
C TYR A 127 13.65 -5.72 14.32
N LYS A 128 13.71 -7.02 14.63
CA LYS A 128 13.47 -7.53 15.98
C LYS A 128 14.35 -6.80 17.00
N GLN A 129 15.67 -6.77 16.77
CA GLN A 129 16.61 -6.12 17.69
C GLN A 129 16.29 -4.63 17.87
N SER A 130 15.90 -3.93 16.81
CA SER A 130 15.53 -2.51 16.88
C SER A 130 14.23 -2.27 17.66
N HIS A 131 13.26 -3.18 17.58
CA HIS A 131 12.00 -3.07 18.31
C HIS A 131 12.13 -3.48 19.78
N GLU A 132 13.02 -4.43 20.11
CA GLU A 132 13.29 -4.83 21.50
C GLU A 132 13.95 -3.70 22.32
N THR A 133 14.70 -2.81 21.68
CA THR A 133 15.37 -1.67 22.34
C THR A 133 14.63 -0.36 22.18
N ALA A 134 13.56 -0.32 21.37
CA ALA A 134 12.76 0.87 21.18
C ALA A 134 11.98 1.24 22.44
N SER A 135 11.99 2.52 22.79
CA SER A 135 11.12 3.04 23.83
C SER A 135 9.72 3.31 23.29
N TYR A 136 8.74 3.12 24.16
CA TYR A 136 7.36 3.53 23.91
C TYR A 136 7.26 5.05 23.71
N THR A 137 6.61 5.50 22.63
CA THR A 137 6.44 6.92 22.30
C THR A 137 4.99 7.40 22.51
N GLU A 138 4.02 6.68 21.95
CA GLU A 138 2.59 7.06 22.02
C GLU A 138 1.84 6.33 23.14
N PHE A 139 2.05 5.01 23.26
CA PHE A 139 1.36 4.17 24.24
C PHE A 139 2.33 3.63 25.27
N SER A 140 1.95 3.61 26.55
CA SER A 140 2.79 3.01 27.59
C SER A 140 2.67 1.49 27.61
N LYS A 141 3.70 0.82 28.14
CA LYS A 141 3.68 -0.62 28.41
C LYS A 141 2.47 -1.03 29.26
N SER A 142 2.19 -0.29 30.34
CA SER A 142 1.09 -0.60 31.25
C SER A 142 -0.27 -0.50 30.57
N TRP A 143 -0.45 0.49 29.68
CA TRP A 143 -1.68 0.63 28.91
C TRP A 143 -1.87 -0.56 27.97
N LEU A 144 -0.83 -0.97 27.24
CA LEU A 144 -0.89 -2.14 26.35
C LEU A 144 -1.17 -3.44 27.10
N GLU A 145 -0.56 -3.65 28.26
CA GLU A 145 -0.83 -4.81 29.13
C GLU A 145 -2.29 -4.82 29.62
N GLN A 146 -2.83 -3.65 29.96
CA GLN A 146 -4.24 -3.52 30.31
C GLN A 146 -5.16 -3.85 29.12
N GLN A 147 -4.87 -3.33 27.93
CA GLN A 147 -5.66 -3.64 26.72
C GLN A 147 -5.66 -5.14 26.39
N ALA A 148 -4.51 -5.81 26.56
CA ALA A 148 -4.45 -7.26 26.40
C ALA A 148 -5.37 -7.98 27.41
N ALA A 149 -5.31 -7.61 28.69
CA ALA A 149 -6.16 -8.19 29.72
C ALA A 149 -7.66 -7.95 29.45
N GLU A 150 -8.02 -6.72 29.07
CA GLU A 150 -9.40 -6.34 28.70
C GLU A 150 -9.90 -7.14 27.49
N SER A 151 -9.06 -7.34 26.46
CA SER A 151 -9.44 -8.14 25.28
C SER A 151 -9.76 -9.59 25.63
N TYR A 152 -9.04 -10.20 26.58
CA TYR A 152 -9.33 -11.56 27.04
C TYR A 152 -10.65 -11.65 27.82
N GLN A 153 -10.98 -10.62 28.60
CA GLN A 153 -12.27 -10.59 29.29
C GLN A 153 -13.42 -10.36 28.31
N ALA A 154 -13.25 -9.47 27.33
CA ALA A 154 -14.23 -9.23 26.28
C ALA A 154 -14.49 -10.50 25.47
N GLN A 155 -13.44 -11.23 25.08
CA GLN A 155 -13.55 -12.53 24.40
C GLN A 155 -14.40 -13.51 25.23
N LYS A 156 -14.06 -13.72 26.51
CA LYS A 156 -14.81 -14.64 27.39
C LYS A 156 -16.28 -14.25 27.54
N ALA A 157 -16.56 -12.96 27.65
CA ALA A 157 -17.91 -12.46 27.77
C ALA A 157 -18.74 -12.77 26.51
N ILE A 158 -18.15 -12.64 25.31
CA ILE A 158 -18.79 -13.04 24.04
C ILE A 158 -19.05 -14.55 24.03
N GLU A 159 -18.04 -15.37 24.33
CA GLU A 159 -18.15 -16.83 24.33
C GLU A 159 -19.21 -17.33 25.33
N GLN A 160 -19.35 -16.67 26.49
CA GLN A 160 -20.37 -17.01 27.49
C GLN A 160 -21.77 -16.51 27.12
N ALA A 161 -21.86 -15.47 26.28
CA ALA A 161 -23.12 -14.92 25.81
C ALA A 161 -23.69 -15.66 24.60
N ASP A 162 -22.95 -16.59 23.99
CA ASP A 162 -23.42 -17.39 22.86
C ASP A 162 -24.63 -18.25 23.26
N LYS A 163 -25.73 -18.08 22.52
CA LYS A 163 -27.01 -18.77 22.78
C LYS A 163 -27.34 -19.86 21.77
N GLN A 164 -26.55 -19.98 20.72
CA GLN A 164 -26.77 -20.91 19.62
C GLN A 164 -25.47 -21.63 19.28
N SER A 165 -25.60 -22.82 18.68
CA SER A 165 -24.43 -23.49 18.14
C SER A 165 -23.83 -22.69 16.99
N PHE A 166 -22.53 -22.87 16.75
CA PHE A 166 -21.85 -22.25 15.62
C PHE A 166 -22.55 -22.55 14.28
N THR A 167 -23.01 -23.79 14.07
CA THR A 167 -23.77 -24.17 12.86
C THR A 167 -25.06 -23.36 12.71
N ALA A 168 -25.85 -23.20 13.77
CA ALA A 168 -27.10 -22.43 13.72
C ALA A 168 -26.85 -20.94 13.46
N PHE A 169 -25.74 -20.40 14.00
CA PHE A 169 -25.28 -19.05 13.65
C PHE A 169 -24.97 -18.95 12.15
N LEU A 170 -24.21 -19.88 11.57
CA LEU A 170 -23.88 -19.88 10.14
C LEU A 170 -25.12 -20.02 9.26
N ASP A 171 -26.04 -20.92 9.60
CA ASP A 171 -27.30 -21.12 8.86
C ASP A 171 -28.14 -19.82 8.83
N THR A 172 -28.09 -19.04 9.90
CA THR A 172 -28.77 -17.75 9.99
C THR A 172 -28.03 -16.67 9.22
N TYR A 173 -26.71 -16.59 9.40
CA TYR A 173 -25.83 -15.58 8.79
C TYR A 173 -25.92 -15.62 7.25
N PHE A 174 -25.88 -16.81 6.66
CA PHE A 174 -25.93 -16.99 5.20
C PHE A 174 -27.33 -17.04 4.60
N ARG A 175 -28.40 -16.94 5.42
CA ARG A 175 -29.78 -16.95 4.91
C ARG A 175 -30.17 -15.65 4.19
N VAL A 176 -29.44 -14.55 4.42
CA VAL A 176 -29.73 -13.21 3.84
C VAL A 176 -28.83 -12.91 2.63
N CYS A 177 -28.15 -13.92 2.09
CA CYS A 177 -27.55 -13.88 0.75
C CYS A 177 -28.53 -14.45 -0.28
#